data_AF-A0A2J4QEA8-F1
#
_entry.id   AF-A0A2J4QEA8-F1
#
_cell.length_a   1.000
_cell.length_b   1.000
_cell.length_c   1.000
_cell.angle_alpha   90.00
_cell.angle_beta   90.00
_cell.angle_gamma   90.00
#
_symmetry.space_group_name_H-M   'P 1'
#
loop_
_entity.id
_entity.type
_entity.pdbx_description
1 polymer ?
#
loop_
_entity_poly.entity_id
_entity_poly.type
_entity_poly.pdbx_seq_one_letter_code
_entity_poly.pdbx_strand_id
1 'polypeptide(L)'
;MPVQGDQEPVRLSKNKLSKGQQRRVKANHQRRLKTTSEKADFDDNLFGEKSEGTVISRFGMHADVESADGSVHRCNIRRTIRSLVTGDRVVWRPGKSEADGVNVKGIVEAVHERTSVLTRPDFYDGVKPIAANINQIVIVSAILPELSPNIIDRYLVA
;
A
#
# COMPACT_ATOMS: atom_id res chain seq x y z
N MET A 1 -35.65 -47.36 35.63
CA MET A 1 -36.28 -47.69 34.34
C MET A 1 -37.73 -47.20 34.44
N PRO A 2 -38.31 -46.40 33.52
CA PRO A 2 -37.87 -45.81 32.24
C PRO A 2 -37.62 -44.27 32.35
N VAL A 3 -36.87 -43.52 31.53
CA VAL A 3 -36.86 -43.11 30.09
C VAL A 3 -38.11 -42.38 29.56
N GLN A 4 -38.04 -41.04 29.41
CA GLN A 4 -38.17 -40.26 28.15
C GLN A 4 -38.45 -38.76 28.40
N GLY A 5 -37.83 -37.89 27.58
CA GLY A 5 -38.38 -36.57 27.26
C GLY A 5 -37.39 -35.40 27.24
N ASP A 6 -36.71 -35.22 26.11
CA ASP A 6 -36.31 -33.96 25.45
C ASP A 6 -36.23 -32.66 26.25
N GLN A 7 -35.09 -31.94 26.19
CA GLN A 7 -34.99 -30.52 25.78
C GLN A 7 -33.58 -30.19 25.21
N GLU A 8 -33.57 -29.56 24.04
CA GLU A 8 -32.42 -28.98 23.31
C GLU A 8 -31.60 -27.95 24.12
N PRO A 9 -30.32 -27.68 23.78
CA PRO A 9 -29.59 -26.57 24.36
C PRO A 9 -30.20 -25.23 23.92
N VAL A 10 -30.77 -24.50 24.87
CA VAL A 10 -31.29 -23.13 24.68
C VAL A 10 -30.19 -22.25 24.10
N ARG A 11 -30.41 -21.76 22.88
CA ARG A 11 -29.58 -20.80 22.16
C ARG A 11 -29.29 -19.59 23.07
N LEU A 12 -28.01 -19.33 23.37
CA LEU A 12 -27.62 -18.07 24.02
C LEU A 12 -28.00 -16.89 23.11
N SER A 13 -29.11 -16.24 23.42
CA SER A 13 -29.49 -14.98 22.83
C SER A 13 -28.40 -13.94 23.10
N LYS A 14 -27.95 -13.24 22.05
CA LYS A 14 -26.99 -12.13 22.15
C LYS A 14 -27.58 -11.06 23.07
N ASN A 15 -27.15 -11.04 24.33
CA ASN A 15 -27.53 -10.01 25.28
C ASN A 15 -27.06 -8.64 24.76
N LYS A 16 -28.01 -7.83 24.29
CA LYS A 16 -27.80 -6.42 23.94
C LYS A 16 -27.25 -5.72 25.18
N LEU A 17 -26.04 -5.17 25.06
CA LEU A 17 -25.41 -4.41 26.14
C LEU A 17 -26.40 -3.35 26.66
N SER A 18 -26.57 -3.30 27.98
CA SER A 18 -27.35 -2.27 28.65
C SER A 18 -26.81 -0.88 28.26
N LYS A 19 -27.70 0.13 28.17
CA LYS A 19 -27.33 1.52 27.81
C LYS A 19 -26.15 2.05 28.64
N GLY A 20 -26.04 1.62 29.91
CA GLY A 20 -24.92 1.94 30.79
C GLY A 20 -23.60 1.25 30.39
N GLN A 21 -23.65 -0.03 30.00
CA GLN A 21 -22.47 -0.75 29.48
C GLN A 21 -22.03 -0.18 28.13
N GLN A 22 -22.96 0.19 27.24
CA GLN A 22 -22.62 0.87 25.98
C GLN A 22 -21.92 2.22 26.23
N ARG A 23 -22.37 2.99 27.23
CA ARG A 23 -21.71 4.24 27.64
C ARG A 23 -20.30 3.99 28.15
N ARG A 24 -20.09 2.97 28.99
CA ARG A 24 -18.75 2.61 29.51
C ARG A 24 -17.82 2.09 28.42
N VAL A 25 -18.34 1.31 27.47
CA VAL A 25 -17.59 0.84 26.29
C VAL A 25 -17.25 2.01 25.38
N LYS A 26 -18.17 2.94 25.10
CA LYS A 26 -17.87 4.19 24.37
C LYS A 26 -16.82 5.04 25.08
N ALA A 27 -16.92 5.20 26.40
CA ALA A 27 -15.96 5.99 27.19
C ALA A 27 -14.57 5.35 27.21
N ASN A 28 -14.47 4.02 27.34
CA ASN A 28 -13.19 3.30 27.23
C ASN A 28 -12.64 3.29 25.80
N HIS A 29 -13.50 3.19 24.79
CA HIS A 29 -13.09 3.29 23.38
C HIS A 29 -12.57 4.70 23.07
N GLN A 30 -13.23 5.75 23.57
CA GLN A 30 -12.81 7.12 23.39
C GLN A 30 -11.53 7.45 24.17
N ARG A 31 -11.31 6.82 25.34
CA ARG A 31 -10.01 6.86 26.03
C ARG A 31 -8.93 6.14 25.22
N ARG A 32 -9.18 4.94 24.67
CA ARG A 32 -8.22 4.24 23.78
C ARG A 32 -7.91 5.01 22.49
N LEU A 33 -8.88 5.75 21.95
CA LEU A 33 -8.69 6.66 20.81
C LEU A 33 -7.85 7.90 21.18
N LYS A 34 -7.93 8.39 22.44
CA LYS A 34 -7.12 9.52 22.91
C LYS A 34 -5.71 9.13 23.38
N THR A 35 -5.53 7.91 23.91
CA THR A 35 -4.23 7.40 24.42
C THR A 35 -3.46 6.57 23.38
N THR A 36 -4.05 6.32 22.22
CA THR A 36 -3.28 6.17 20.98
C THR A 36 -3.13 7.58 20.45
N SER A 37 -2.35 8.45 21.08
CA SER A 37 -1.06 8.81 20.47
C SER A 37 -0.90 8.09 19.13
N GLU A 38 -1.52 8.71 18.13
CA GLU A 38 -0.96 8.90 16.80
C GLU A 38 0.50 8.46 16.84
N LYS A 39 0.70 7.21 16.43
CA LYS A 39 1.99 6.58 16.37
C LYS A 39 2.79 7.41 15.39
N ALA A 40 3.56 8.34 15.95
CA ALA A 40 4.54 9.18 15.33
C ALA A 40 4.09 9.72 13.95
N ASP A 41 3.72 10.99 13.91
CA ASP A 41 4.33 11.84 12.90
C ASP A 41 5.84 11.59 13.00
N PHE A 42 6.34 10.60 12.27
CA PHE A 42 7.75 10.37 12.10
C PHE A 42 8.24 11.61 11.37
N ASP A 43 8.80 12.52 12.15
CA ASP A 43 10.05 13.16 11.81
C ASP A 43 10.07 14.13 10.64
N ASP A 44 9.31 15.21 10.72
CA ASP A 44 9.68 16.38 9.90
C ASP A 44 11.13 16.81 10.15
N ASN A 45 11.70 16.48 11.32
CA ASN A 45 13.10 16.74 11.66
C ASN A 45 14.10 15.66 11.20
N LEU A 46 13.76 14.36 11.11
CA LEU A 46 14.68 13.31 10.60
C LEU A 46 14.66 13.19 9.08
N PHE A 47 13.76 13.86 8.37
CA PHE A 47 13.77 13.90 6.91
C PHE A 47 14.31 15.24 6.39
N GLY A 48 15.03 15.17 5.26
CA GLY A 48 15.59 16.31 4.55
C GLY A 48 14.55 17.13 3.80
N GLU A 49 15.02 17.91 2.82
CA GLU A 49 14.13 18.70 1.96
C GLU A 49 13.27 17.80 1.05
N LYS A 50 12.14 18.36 0.60
CA LYS A 50 11.26 17.70 -0.36
C LYS A 50 11.91 17.76 -1.73
N SER A 51 12.09 16.59 -2.31
CA SER A 51 12.65 16.42 -3.65
C SER A 51 11.67 15.65 -4.53
N GLU A 52 11.70 15.96 -5.81
CA GLU A 52 11.03 15.13 -6.80
C GLU A 52 11.86 13.87 -7.10
N GLY A 53 11.18 12.80 -7.47
CA GLY A 53 11.82 11.56 -7.87
C GLY A 53 10.89 10.66 -8.66
N THR A 54 11.46 9.64 -9.28
CA THR A 54 10.72 8.64 -10.05
C THR A 54 10.87 7.28 -9.39
N VAL A 55 9.76 6.55 -9.23
CA VAL A 55 9.81 5.21 -8.66
C VAL A 55 10.41 4.24 -9.68
N ILE A 56 11.55 3.65 -9.34
CA ILE A 56 12.21 2.61 -10.14
C ILE A 56 11.56 1.26 -9.87
N SER A 57 11.36 0.92 -8.59
CA SER A 57 10.85 -0.39 -8.20
C SER A 57 10.05 -0.33 -6.92
N ARG A 58 9.03 -1.19 -6.83
CA ARG A 58 8.20 -1.34 -5.64
C ARG A 58 8.49 -2.66 -4.92
N PHE A 59 8.94 -2.55 -3.68
CA PHE A 59 9.22 -3.66 -2.76
C PHE A 59 8.19 -3.72 -1.63
N GLY A 60 6.91 -3.91 -1.99
CA GLY A 60 5.81 -4.04 -1.03
C GLY A 60 5.61 -2.78 -0.17
N MET A 61 6.23 -2.75 1.00
CA MET A 61 6.22 -1.64 1.96
C MET A 61 7.28 -0.54 1.66
N HIS A 62 8.27 -0.86 0.84
CA HIS A 62 9.32 0.06 0.42
C HIS A 62 9.26 0.30 -1.10
N ALA A 63 9.84 1.39 -1.55
CA ALA A 63 10.06 1.67 -2.97
C ALA A 63 11.45 2.26 -3.16
N ASP A 64 12.10 1.91 -4.26
CA ASP A 64 13.36 2.53 -4.67
C ASP A 64 13.00 3.71 -5.58
N VAL A 65 13.44 4.90 -5.20
CA VAL A 65 13.16 6.17 -5.86
C VAL A 65 14.45 6.71 -6.44
N GLU A 66 14.43 7.05 -7.72
CA GLU A 66 15.46 7.80 -8.40
C GLU A 66 15.28 9.28 -8.11
N SER A 67 16.31 9.92 -7.61
CA SER A 67 16.40 11.37 -7.47
C SER A 67 16.74 12.02 -8.81
N ALA A 68 16.54 13.34 -8.92
CA ALA A 68 16.87 14.10 -10.13
C ALA A 68 18.37 14.08 -10.50
N ASP A 69 19.24 13.75 -9.54
CA ASP A 69 20.69 13.57 -9.73
C ASP A 69 21.08 12.15 -10.20
N GLY A 70 20.10 11.25 -10.39
CA GLY A 70 20.31 9.85 -10.79
C GLY A 70 20.71 8.92 -9.64
N SER A 71 20.72 9.42 -8.39
CA SER A 71 20.96 8.58 -7.22
C SER A 71 19.71 7.80 -6.83
N VAL A 72 19.89 6.55 -6.40
CA VAL A 72 18.78 5.66 -6.02
C VAL A 72 18.68 5.58 -4.51
N HIS A 73 17.50 5.95 -4.00
CA HIS A 73 17.20 5.94 -2.57
C HIS A 73 16.06 4.99 -2.24
N ARG A 74 16.32 4.08 -1.31
CA ARG A 74 15.28 3.22 -0.75
C ARG A 74 14.43 3.99 0.24
N CYS A 75 13.14 4.13 -0.08
CA CYS A 75 12.18 4.91 0.66
C CYS A 75 11.05 4.06 1.22
N ASN A 76 10.55 4.46 2.40
CA ASN A 76 9.31 3.96 2.97
C ASN A 76 8.10 4.64 2.31
N ILE A 77 7.00 3.91 2.17
CA ILE A 77 5.78 4.45 1.57
C ILE A 77 4.84 4.92 2.68
N ARG A 78 4.36 6.16 2.60
CA ARG A 78 3.37 6.67 3.55
C ARG A 78 2.05 5.91 3.41
N ARG A 79 1.41 5.57 4.54
CA ARG A 79 0.14 4.81 4.56
C ARG A 79 -1.02 5.51 3.83
N THR A 80 -0.92 6.82 3.61
CA THR A 80 -1.90 7.59 2.85
C THR A 80 -1.88 7.27 1.35
N ILE A 81 -0.77 6.73 0.84
CA ILE A 81 -0.61 6.38 -0.57
C ILE A 81 -1.27 5.01 -0.83
N ARG A 82 -2.36 5.00 -1.59
CA ARG A 82 -3.13 3.78 -1.90
C ARG A 82 -2.44 2.90 -2.95
N SER A 83 -1.90 3.53 -3.98
CA SER A 83 -1.25 2.85 -5.12
C SER A 83 0.00 3.60 -5.51
N LEU A 84 1.08 2.85 -5.67
CA LEU A 84 2.38 3.30 -6.13
C LEU A 84 2.92 2.21 -7.06
N VAL A 85 3.33 2.57 -8.25
CA VAL A 85 3.85 1.65 -9.25
C VAL A 85 5.13 2.20 -9.87
N THR A 86 5.88 1.35 -10.55
CA THR A 86 7.07 1.80 -11.29
C THR A 86 6.69 2.85 -12.34
N GLY A 87 7.49 3.91 -12.43
CA GLY A 87 7.27 5.06 -13.29
C GLY A 87 6.40 6.17 -12.68
N ASP A 88 5.84 5.97 -11.48
CA ASP A 88 5.17 7.06 -10.76
C ASP A 88 6.18 8.17 -10.41
N ARG A 89 5.82 9.42 -10.71
CA ARG A 89 6.52 10.60 -10.22
C ARG A 89 6.05 10.89 -8.80
N VAL A 90 6.98 11.09 -7.89
CA VAL A 90 6.70 11.23 -6.47
C VAL A 90 7.43 12.41 -5.85
N VAL A 91 6.84 12.94 -4.80
CA VAL A 91 7.53 13.82 -3.86
C VAL A 91 7.99 12.95 -2.69
N TRP A 92 9.30 12.92 -2.49
CA TRP A 92 9.95 12.14 -1.46
C TRP A 92 10.93 13.00 -0.66
N ARG A 93 11.32 12.53 0.52
CA ARG A 93 12.33 13.17 1.35
C ARG A 93 13.42 12.17 1.73
N PRO A 94 14.70 12.50 1.57
CA PRO A 94 15.78 11.64 2.07
C PRO A 94 15.77 11.64 3.60
N GLY A 95 16.20 10.54 4.22
CA GLY A 95 16.44 10.52 5.66
C GLY A 95 17.75 11.25 5.98
N LYS A 96 17.75 12.10 7.02
CA LYS A 96 18.96 12.75 7.53
C LYS A 96 19.83 11.73 8.23
N SER A 97 21.11 11.71 7.88
CA SER A 97 22.09 10.75 8.42
C SER A 97 22.68 11.16 9.79
N GLU A 98 22.15 12.21 10.42
CA GLU A 98 22.81 12.88 11.56
C GLU A 98 22.40 12.38 12.96
N ALA A 99 21.48 11.42 13.07
CA ALA A 99 21.15 10.81 14.37
C ALA A 99 21.75 9.41 14.49
N ASP A 100 22.87 9.30 15.21
CA ASP A 100 23.36 8.07 15.87
C ASP A 100 23.57 6.83 14.98
N GLY A 101 24.20 6.97 13.82
CA GLY A 101 24.67 5.82 13.02
C GLY A 101 23.56 4.93 12.45
N VAL A 102 22.30 5.36 12.57
CA VAL A 102 21.15 4.70 11.95
C VAL A 102 20.89 5.39 10.61
N ASN A 103 21.13 4.68 9.51
CA ASN A 103 20.79 5.16 8.18
C ASN A 103 19.25 5.20 8.05
N VAL A 104 18.67 6.38 8.25
CA VAL A 104 17.23 6.59 8.10
C VAL A 104 16.91 6.52 6.60
N LYS A 105 16.09 5.53 6.23
CA LYS A 105 15.58 5.39 4.86
C LYS A 105 14.67 6.57 4.53
N GLY A 106 14.67 7.04 3.28
CA GLY A 106 13.81 8.12 2.84
C GLY A 106 12.32 7.80 2.98
N ILE A 107 11.45 8.78 2.76
CA ILE A 107 10.00 8.59 2.80
C ILE A 107 9.32 9.19 1.57
N VAL A 108 8.40 8.45 0.97
CA VAL A 108 7.54 8.92 -0.12
C VAL A 108 6.30 9.57 0.50
N GLU A 109 6.11 10.86 0.26
CA GLU A 109 5.00 11.62 0.86
C GLU A 109 3.77 11.66 -0.04
N ALA A 110 3.98 11.90 -1.33
CA ALA A 110 2.94 12.14 -2.30
C ALA A 110 3.32 11.57 -3.66
N VAL A 111 2.29 11.32 -4.47
CA VAL A 111 2.40 10.82 -5.85
C VAL A 111 1.71 11.83 -6.75
N HIS A 112 2.35 12.21 -7.85
CA HIS A 112 1.75 13.09 -8.84
C HIS A 112 0.64 12.38 -9.62
N GLU A 113 -0.18 13.16 -10.33
CA GLU A 113 -1.16 12.59 -11.25
C GLU A 113 -0.47 11.80 -12.36
N ARG A 114 -1.09 10.66 -12.72
CA ARG A 114 -0.56 9.75 -13.73
C ARG A 114 -1.03 10.19 -15.12
N THR A 115 -0.10 10.35 -16.05
CA THR A 115 -0.42 10.64 -17.47
C THR A 115 -0.90 9.38 -18.19
N SER A 116 -0.31 8.24 -17.89
CA SER A 116 -0.70 6.94 -18.41
C SER A 116 -0.62 5.90 -17.30
N VAL A 117 -1.44 4.86 -17.40
CA VAL A 117 -1.44 3.74 -16.45
C VAL A 117 -1.57 2.43 -17.22
N LEU A 118 -0.62 1.54 -17.00
CA LEU A 118 -0.68 0.18 -17.49
C LEU A 118 -1.32 -0.68 -16.41
N THR A 119 -2.49 -1.24 -16.70
CA THR A 119 -3.22 -2.08 -15.76
C THR A 119 -3.34 -3.50 -16.26
N ARG A 120 -3.17 -4.47 -15.37
CA ARG A 120 -3.42 -5.88 -15.66
C ARG A 120 -4.76 -6.28 -15.04
N PRO A 121 -5.70 -6.84 -15.82
CA PRO A 121 -6.88 -7.48 -15.26
C PRO A 121 -6.47 -8.78 -14.56
N ASP A 122 -6.80 -8.89 -13.28
CA ASP A 122 -6.67 -10.11 -12.50
C ASP A 122 -8.07 -10.71 -12.29
N PHE A 123 -8.18 -12.04 -12.35
CA PHE A 123 -9.45 -12.76 -12.29
C PHE A 123 -10.15 -12.61 -10.93
N TYR A 124 -9.40 -12.43 -9.85
CA TYR A 124 -9.95 -12.34 -8.48
C TYR A 124 -9.82 -10.96 -7.86
N ASP A 125 -8.75 -10.24 -8.21
CA ASP A 125 -8.38 -8.98 -7.56
C ASP A 125 -8.79 -7.73 -8.37
N GLY A 126 -9.49 -7.91 -9.50
CA GLY A 126 -9.88 -6.83 -10.38
C GLY A 126 -8.71 -6.22 -11.13
N VAL A 127 -8.82 -4.93 -11.46
CA VAL A 127 -7.82 -4.22 -12.29
C VAL A 127 -6.72 -3.66 -11.39
N LYS A 128 -5.50 -4.20 -11.52
CA LYS A 128 -4.32 -3.73 -10.76
C LYS A 128 -3.37 -2.94 -11.65
N PRO A 129 -2.99 -1.71 -11.27
CA PRO A 129 -1.95 -0.98 -11.98
C PRO A 129 -0.60 -1.68 -11.78
N ILE A 130 0.14 -1.89 -12.87
CA ILE A 130 1.47 -2.50 -12.86
C ILE A 130 2.57 -1.47 -13.12
N ALA A 131 2.28 -0.44 -13.91
CA ALA A 131 3.20 0.65 -14.18
C ALA A 131 2.44 1.94 -14.56
N ALA A 132 3.10 3.09 -14.47
CA ALA A 132 2.52 4.38 -14.81
C ALA A 132 3.52 5.28 -15.55
N ASN A 133 3.01 6.30 -16.23
CA ASN A 133 3.78 7.30 -16.99
C ASN A 133 4.71 6.70 -18.06
N ILE A 134 4.28 5.60 -18.67
CA ILE A 134 4.94 4.97 -19.81
C ILE A 134 4.49 5.67 -21.10
N ASN A 135 5.43 5.95 -21.99
CA ASN A 135 5.21 6.51 -23.32
C ASN A 135 5.37 5.49 -24.47
N GLN A 136 6.08 4.38 -24.23
CA GLN A 136 6.35 3.35 -25.22
C GLN A 136 6.33 1.97 -24.57
N ILE A 137 5.64 1.03 -25.21
CA ILE A 137 5.66 -0.39 -24.86
C ILE A 137 6.41 -1.13 -25.96
N VAL A 138 7.42 -1.91 -25.57
CA VAL A 138 8.18 -2.76 -26.49
C VAL A 138 7.81 -4.21 -26.23
N ILE A 139 7.09 -4.81 -27.17
CA ILE A 139 6.71 -6.23 -27.10
C ILE A 139 7.89 -7.05 -27.60
N VAL A 140 8.53 -7.80 -26.70
CA VAL A 140 9.65 -8.69 -27.03
C VAL A 140 9.10 -10.10 -27.20
N SER A 141 9.38 -10.73 -28.34
CA SER A 141 8.98 -12.11 -28.65
C SER A 141 10.15 -12.84 -29.31
N ALA A 142 10.21 -14.16 -29.13
CA ALA A 142 11.27 -15.01 -29.65
C ALA A 142 10.68 -16.25 -30.35
N ILE A 143 11.45 -16.84 -31.27
CA ILE A 143 11.04 -18.04 -32.03
C ILE A 143 10.96 -19.27 -31.10
N LEU A 144 11.87 -19.36 -30.13
CA LEU A 144 11.88 -20.39 -29.10
C LEU A 144 11.50 -19.78 -27.75
N PRO A 145 10.70 -20.45 -26.90
CA PRO A 145 10.14 -21.80 -27.06
C PRO A 145 8.99 -21.92 -28.07
N GLU A 146 8.21 -20.85 -28.29
CA GLU A 146 7.19 -20.76 -29.35
C GLU A 146 6.85 -19.28 -29.59
N LEU A 147 6.73 -18.87 -30.85
CA LEU A 147 6.22 -17.55 -31.22
C LEU A 147 4.70 -17.62 -31.38
N SER A 148 3.95 -17.07 -30.42
CA SER A 148 2.48 -16.99 -30.48
C SER A 148 2.01 -15.60 -30.90
N PRO A 149 1.44 -15.42 -32.12
CA PRO A 149 0.91 -14.13 -32.57
C PRO A 149 -0.22 -13.61 -31.69
N ASN A 150 -1.03 -14.52 -31.13
CA ASN A 150 -2.15 -14.19 -30.25
C ASN A 150 -1.70 -13.44 -28.98
N ILE A 151 -0.48 -13.68 -28.48
CA ILE A 151 0.06 -12.93 -27.36
C ILE A 151 0.39 -11.49 -27.77
N ILE A 152 0.93 -11.30 -28.97
CA ILE A 152 1.25 -9.98 -29.52
C ILE A 152 -0.04 -9.17 -29.70
N ASP A 153 -1.06 -9.77 -30.33
CA ASP A 153 -2.34 -9.11 -30.57
C ASP A 153 -3.02 -8.65 -29.27
N ARG A 154 -2.95 -9.47 -28.21
CA ARG A 154 -3.47 -9.11 -26.88
C ARG A 154 -2.76 -7.90 -26.27
N TYR A 155 -1.48 -7.70 -26.53
CA TYR A 155 -0.73 -6.53 -26.07
C TYR A 155 -0.93 -5.30 -26.97
N LEU A 156 -1.30 -5.49 -28.25
CA LEU A 156 -1.61 -4.39 -29.18
C LEU A 156 -2.98 -3.75 -28.91
N VAL A 157 -3.94 -4.51 -28.39
CA VAL A 157 -5.28 -4.01 -28.05
C VAL A 157 -5.30 -3.22 -26.74
N ALA A 158 -4.29 -3.39 -25.90
CA ALA A 158 -4.22 -2.87 -24.53
C ALA A 158 -3.97 -1.35 -24.45
#